data_AF-A0A162NBB2-F1
#
_entry.id   AF-A0A162NBB2-F1
#
_cell.length_a   1.000
_cell.length_b   1.000
_cell.length_c   1.000
_cell.angle_alpha   90.00
_cell.angle_beta   90.00
_cell.angle_gamma   90.00
#
_symmetry.space_group_name_H-M   'P 1'
#
loop_
_entity.id
_entity.type
_entity.pdbx_description
1 polymer ?
#
loop_
_entity_poly.entity_id
_entity_poly.type
_entity_poly.pdbx_seq_one_letter_code
_entity_poly.pdbx_strand_id
1 'polypeptide(L)'
;MRFKVLIVLFVLLILMGVLGFAPINLEGRINDKVLHFCSFFLLGACLYYLWNLSYRRNVLFASIILFFAAVLSEFVQGLLPYRTFDPYDILSNVTGGTCGIGLAFLLDYFFTSRRAHRRRWGGKREAEYQRALMDDIDLEEDDMPLTGSR
;
A
#
# COMPACT_ATOMS: atom_id res chain seq x y z
N MET A 1 -8.96 8.41 1.04
CA MET A 1 -8.35 7.32 1.83
C MET A 1 -8.88 5.98 1.34
N ARG A 2 -8.11 4.90 1.47
CA ARG A 2 -8.55 3.54 1.12
C ARG A 2 -9.24 2.90 2.32
N PHE A 3 -10.58 2.85 2.32
CA PHE A 3 -11.37 2.41 3.48
C PHE A 3 -10.98 1.03 4.01
N LYS A 4 -10.75 0.05 3.12
CA LYS A 4 -10.30 -1.29 3.52
C LYS A 4 -8.96 -1.26 4.28
N VAL A 5 -8.02 -0.43 3.83
CA VAL A 5 -6.71 -0.25 4.48
C VAL A 5 -6.88 0.43 5.83
N LEU A 6 -7.82 1.38 5.94
CA LEU A 6 -8.13 2.05 7.20
C LEU A 6 -8.65 1.06 8.25
N ILE A 7 -9.53 0.11 7.87
CA ILE A 7 -10.00 -0.94 8.79
C ILE A 7 -8.83 -1.81 9.26
N VAL A 8 -7.98 -2.25 8.33
CA VAL A 8 -6.81 -3.07 8.66
C VAL A 8 -5.85 -2.30 9.58
N LEU A 9 -5.60 -1.03 9.29
CA LEU A 9 -4.79 -0.14 10.11
C LEU A 9 -5.39 0.00 11.51
N PHE A 10 -6.70 0.21 11.62
CA PHE A 10 -7.38 0.36 12.91
C PHE A 10 -7.22 -0.90 13.77
N VAL A 11 -7.46 -2.09 13.19
CA VAL A 11 -7.24 -3.37 13.88
C VAL A 11 -5.78 -3.56 14.27
N LEU A 12 -4.85 -3.21 13.38
CA LEU A 12 -3.42 -3.29 13.64
C LEU A 12 -3.00 -2.37 14.80
N LEU A 13 -3.52 -1.15 14.87
CA LEU A 13 -3.23 -0.21 15.96
C LEU A 13 -3.77 -0.71 17.30
N ILE A 14 -4.95 -1.34 17.33
CA ILE A 14 -5.47 -2.00 18.55
C ILE A 14 -4.53 -3.12 18.98
N LEU A 15 -4.14 -4.00 18.04
CA LEU A 15 -3.24 -5.11 18.33
C LEU A 15 -1.90 -4.63 18.86
N MET A 16 -1.30 -3.62 18.22
CA MET A 16 -0.05 -3.00 18.67
C MET A 16 -0.20 -2.35 20.03
N GLY A 17 -1.33 -1.68 20.31
CA GLY A 17 -1.59 -1.09 21.61
C GLY A 17 -1.68 -2.13 22.72
N VAL A 18 -2.36 -3.26 22.47
CA VAL A 18 -2.42 -4.37 23.41
C VAL A 18 -1.03 -4.99 23.62
N LEU A 19 -0.31 -5.30 22.55
CA LEU A 19 1.01 -5.94 22.66
C LEU A 19 2.08 -5.04 23.26
N GLY A 20 2.04 -3.74 22.97
CA GLY A 20 3.07 -2.79 23.36
C GLY A 20 2.84 -2.11 24.72
N PHE A 21 1.58 -1.92 25.13
CA PHE A 21 1.24 -1.15 26.33
C PHE A 21 0.53 -1.96 27.41
N ALA A 22 -0.01 -3.15 27.15
CA ALA A 22 -0.56 -3.97 28.23
C ALA A 22 0.58 -4.65 29.00
N PRO A 23 0.40 -4.96 30.31
CA PRO A 23 1.40 -5.67 31.12
C PRO A 23 1.42 -7.16 30.77
N ILE A 24 1.76 -7.48 29.52
CA ILE A 24 1.83 -8.85 28.99
C ILE A 24 3.29 -9.26 28.92
N ASN A 25 3.65 -10.28 29.70
CA ASN A 25 4.99 -10.85 29.67
C ASN A 25 5.12 -11.82 28.49
N LEU A 26 5.59 -11.32 27.35
CA LEU A 26 6.00 -12.16 26.21
C LEU A 26 7.47 -12.58 26.28
N GLU A 27 8.18 -12.10 27.30
CA GLU A 27 9.59 -12.43 27.57
C GLU A 27 9.79 -13.95 27.59
N GLY A 28 10.75 -14.42 26.79
CA GLY A 28 11.07 -15.84 26.62
C GLY A 28 10.29 -16.55 25.50
N ARG A 29 9.25 -15.94 24.91
CA ARG A 29 8.53 -16.50 23.75
C ARG A 29 8.85 -15.78 22.45
N ILE A 30 8.94 -14.45 22.50
CA ILE A 30 9.21 -13.60 21.34
C ILE A 30 10.27 -12.58 21.74
N ASN A 31 11.25 -12.36 20.86
CA ASN A 31 12.22 -11.29 21.04
C ASN A 31 11.54 -9.93 20.84
N ASP A 32 11.61 -9.06 21.85
CA ASP A 32 10.96 -7.74 21.86
C ASP A 32 11.39 -6.89 20.64
N LYS A 33 12.67 -6.92 20.24
CA LYS A 33 13.17 -6.20 19.06
C LYS A 33 12.55 -6.68 17.77
N VAL A 34 12.34 -7.99 17.65
CA VAL A 34 11.65 -8.60 16.49
C VAL A 34 10.18 -8.20 16.48
N LEU A 35 9.52 -8.16 17.64
CA LEU A 35 8.14 -7.73 17.76
C LEU A 35 7.97 -6.27 17.32
N HIS A 36 8.85 -5.39 17.79
CA HIS A 36 8.93 -3.99 17.40
C HIS A 36 9.16 -3.83 15.89
N PHE A 37 10.16 -4.52 15.33
CA PHE A 37 10.44 -4.53 13.90
C PHE A 37 9.22 -4.98 13.07
N CYS A 38 8.64 -6.13 13.38
CA CYS A 38 7.51 -6.70 12.63
C CYS A 38 6.26 -5.81 12.72
N SER A 39 5.97 -5.26 13.89
CA SER A 39 4.81 -4.40 14.10
C SER A 39 4.91 -3.12 13.28
N PHE A 40 6.08 -2.47 13.34
CA PHE A 40 6.32 -1.24 12.58
C PHE A 40 6.47 -1.49 11.07
N PHE A 41 6.97 -2.65 10.67
CA PHE A 41 6.96 -3.08 9.26
C PHE A 41 5.55 -3.13 8.68
N LEU A 42 4.62 -3.78 9.38
CA LEU A 42 3.22 -3.85 8.95
C LEU A 42 2.57 -2.46 8.98
N LEU A 43 2.87 -1.66 10.00
CA LEU A 43 2.39 -0.28 10.12
C LEU A 43 2.86 0.57 8.92
N GLY A 44 4.15 0.54 8.60
CA GLY A 44 4.74 1.27 7.47
C GLY A 44 4.11 0.89 6.14
N ALA A 45 3.90 -0.42 5.90
CA ALA A 45 3.21 -0.89 4.70
C ALA A 45 1.75 -0.41 4.63
N CYS A 46 1.02 -0.42 5.75
CA CYS A 46 -0.36 0.09 5.81
C CYS A 46 -0.43 1.60 5.58
N LEU A 47 0.46 2.37 6.21
CA LEU A 47 0.53 3.83 6.06
C LEU A 47 0.79 4.23 4.61
N TYR A 48 1.67 3.51 3.90
CA TYR A 48 1.93 3.76 2.48
C TYR A 48 0.65 3.64 1.63
N TYR A 49 -0.17 2.62 1.90
CA TYR A 49 -1.40 2.37 1.15
C TYR A 49 -2.64 3.11 1.68
N LEU A 50 -2.53 3.87 2.77
CA LEU A 50 -3.68 4.53 3.40
C LEU A 50 -4.35 5.56 2.48
N TRP A 51 -3.55 6.25 1.65
CA TRP A 51 -4.04 7.27 0.74
C TRP A 51 -3.94 6.89 -0.75
N ASN A 52 -4.80 7.52 -1.55
CA ASN A 52 -4.78 7.45 -3.01
C ASN A 52 -4.03 8.67 -3.56
N LEU A 53 -2.78 8.87 -3.17
CA LEU A 53 -1.95 9.97 -3.65
C LEU A 53 -0.87 9.46 -4.61
N SER A 54 -0.04 10.36 -5.11
CA SER A 54 1.16 9.99 -5.86
C SER A 54 2.17 9.25 -4.98
N TYR A 55 3.03 8.44 -5.60
CA TYR A 55 4.07 7.68 -4.90
C TYR A 55 4.89 8.53 -3.91
N ARG A 56 5.35 9.71 -4.36
CA ARG A 56 6.13 10.63 -3.54
C ARG A 56 5.37 11.10 -2.31
N ARG A 57 4.09 11.45 -2.47
CA ARG A 57 3.24 11.92 -1.36
C ARG A 57 2.93 10.78 -0.39
N ASN A 58 2.65 9.58 -0.88
CA ASN A 58 2.43 8.40 -0.03
C ASN A 58 3.67 8.08 0.80
N VAL A 59 4.86 8.05 0.19
CA VAL A 59 6.12 7.84 0.94
C VAL A 59 6.33 8.95 1.97
N LEU A 60 6.19 10.23 1.59
CA LEU A 60 6.41 11.35 2.51
C LEU A 60 5.49 11.29 3.73
N PHE A 61 4.17 11.15 3.52
CA PHE A 61 3.22 11.11 4.62
C PHE A 61 3.41 9.86 5.49
N ALA A 62 3.65 8.70 4.87
CA ALA A 62 3.92 7.47 5.62
C ALA A 62 5.17 7.60 6.47
N SER A 63 6.27 8.13 5.92
CA SER A 63 7.53 8.33 6.63
C SER A 63 7.40 9.31 7.80
N ILE A 64 6.68 10.43 7.63
CA ILE A 64 6.46 11.41 8.71
C ILE A 64 5.66 10.76 9.85
N ILE A 65 4.53 10.13 9.55
CA ILE A 65 3.68 9.49 10.57
C ILE A 65 4.42 8.36 11.27
N LEU A 66 5.15 7.55 10.49
CA LEU A 66 5.96 6.46 11.01
C LEU A 66 7.05 6.97 11.95
N PHE A 67 7.75 8.06 11.60
CA PHE A 67 8.80 8.63 12.46
C PHE A 67 8.24 9.02 13.83
N PHE A 68 7.12 9.74 13.85
CA PHE A 68 6.46 10.07 15.12
C PHE A 68 6.00 8.83 15.86
N ALA A 69 5.36 7.86 15.20
CA ALA A 69 4.92 6.62 15.84
C ALA A 69 6.09 5.82 16.43
N ALA A 70 7.22 5.75 15.72
CA ALA A 70 8.40 4.98 16.11
C ALA A 70 9.08 5.55 17.36
N VAL A 71 9.09 6.88 17.49
CA VAL A 71 9.69 7.57 18.62
C VAL A 71 8.70 7.67 19.79
N LEU A 72 7.48 8.17 19.55
CA LEU A 72 6.52 8.42 20.62
C LEU A 72 6.05 7.13 21.31
N SER A 73 5.96 6.01 20.59
CA SER A 73 5.59 4.72 21.20
C SER A 73 6.57 4.32 22.31
N GLU A 74 7.87 4.49 22.07
CA GLU A 74 8.92 4.18 23.05
C GLU A 74 8.89 5.16 24.24
N PHE A 75 8.72 6.45 23.97
CA PHE A 75 8.55 7.43 25.04
C PHE A 75 7.34 7.11 25.92
N VAL A 76 6.20 6.73 25.33
CA VAL A 76 5.01 6.33 26.07
C VAL A 76 5.25 5.04 26.85
N GLN A 77 5.94 4.04 26.27
CA GLN A 77 6.32 2.83 26.99
C GLN A 77 7.22 3.14 28.19
N GLY A 78 8.21 4.03 28.05
CA GLY A 78 9.07 4.47 29.14
C GLY A 78 8.35 5.20 30.28
N LEU A 79 7.12 5.68 30.06
CA LEU A 79 6.27 6.26 31.12
C LEU A 79 5.43 5.21 31.85
N LEU A 80 5.38 3.96 31.37
CA LEU A 80 4.65 2.88 32.01
C LEU A 80 5.51 2.24 33.12
N PRO A 81 4.94 1.97 34.31
CA PRO A 81 5.70 1.48 35.46
C PRO A 81 6.25 0.04 35.29
N TYR A 82 5.82 -0.67 34.25
CA TYR A 82 6.19 -2.06 33.95
C TYR A 82 6.92 -2.19 32.61
N ARG A 83 7.33 -1.09 31.97
CA ARG A 83 8.18 -1.10 30.78
C ARG A 83 9.39 -0.20 31.01
N THR A 84 10.51 -0.59 30.43
CA THR A 84 11.77 0.16 30.49
C THR A 84 12.03 0.79 29.15
N PHE A 85 12.38 2.08 29.16
CA PHE A 85 12.78 2.77 27.94
C PHE A 85 14.07 2.15 27.35
N ASP A 86 14.03 1.77 26.08
CA ASP A 86 15.16 1.22 25.34
C ASP A 86 15.29 1.88 23.93
N PRO A 87 16.35 2.68 23.69
CA PRO A 87 16.61 3.28 22.38
C PRO A 87 16.71 2.29 21.21
N TYR A 88 17.07 1.03 21.46
CA TYR A 88 17.14 0.01 20.42
C TYR A 88 15.75 -0.44 19.92
N ASP A 89 14.68 -0.19 20.68
CA ASP A 89 13.31 -0.37 20.17
C ASP A 89 12.94 0.70 19.16
N ILE A 90 13.37 1.96 19.36
CA ILE A 90 13.23 3.01 18.35
C ILE A 90 13.95 2.61 17.05
N LEU A 91 15.17 2.07 17.16
CA LEU A 91 15.90 1.59 15.99
C LEU A 91 15.15 0.46 15.27
N SER A 92 14.59 -0.49 16.03
CA SER A 92 13.78 -1.59 15.48
C SER A 92 12.50 -1.08 14.82
N ASN A 93 11.82 -0.10 15.43
CA ASN A 93 10.63 0.56 14.88
C ASN A 93 10.93 1.28 13.56
N VAL A 94 12.00 2.09 13.53
CA VAL A 94 12.39 2.87 12.36
C VAL A 94 12.82 1.95 11.22
N THR A 95 13.66 0.95 11.49
CA THR A 95 14.13 0.00 10.47
C THR A 95 12.99 -0.84 9.91
N GLY A 96 12.16 -1.42 10.78
CA GLY A 96 10.97 -2.19 10.39
C GLY A 96 10.05 -1.37 9.51
N GLY A 97 9.66 -0.18 9.97
CA GLY A 97 8.75 0.68 9.23
C GLY A 97 9.31 1.20 7.91
N THR A 98 10.61 1.51 7.84
CA THR A 98 11.27 1.91 6.59
C THR A 98 11.27 0.75 5.59
N CYS A 99 11.58 -0.46 6.03
CA CYS A 99 11.48 -1.67 5.21
C CYS A 99 10.04 -1.90 4.72
N GLY A 100 9.04 -1.69 5.59
CA GLY A 100 7.62 -1.83 5.27
C GLY A 100 7.15 -0.85 4.18
N ILE A 101 7.51 0.43 4.33
CA ILE A 101 7.25 1.46 3.31
C ILE A 101 7.97 1.12 2.00
N GLY A 102 9.25 0.74 2.07
CA GLY A 102 10.06 0.40 0.91
C GLY A 102 9.48 -0.78 0.12
N LEU A 103 9.10 -1.86 0.81
CA LEU A 103 8.47 -3.01 0.16
C LEU A 103 7.11 -2.63 -0.46
N ALA A 104 6.27 -1.90 0.27
CA ALA A 104 4.96 -1.46 -0.24
C ALA A 104 5.12 -0.57 -1.50
N PHE A 105 6.10 0.33 -1.50
CA PHE A 105 6.45 1.13 -2.67
C PHE A 105 6.89 0.27 -3.86
N LEU A 106 7.81 -0.67 -3.64
CA LEU A 106 8.30 -1.56 -4.71
C LEU A 106 7.15 -2.38 -5.30
N LEU A 107 6.31 -2.97 -4.45
CA LEU A 107 5.14 -3.73 -4.90
C LEU A 107 4.18 -2.85 -5.70
N ASP A 108 3.85 -1.65 -5.21
CA ASP A 108 2.94 -0.75 -5.93
C ASP A 108 3.50 -0.33 -7.28
N TYR A 109 4.80 -0.03 -7.34
CA TYR A 109 5.50 0.30 -8.58
C TYR A 109 5.46 -0.86 -9.59
N PHE A 110 5.83 -2.08 -9.16
CA PHE A 110 5.82 -3.26 -10.02
C PHE A 110 4.42 -3.64 -10.50
N PHE A 111 3.42 -3.65 -9.60
CA PHE A 111 2.05 -4.02 -9.96
C PHE A 111 1.38 -2.97 -10.83
N THR A 112 1.61 -1.69 -10.57
CA THR A 112 1.04 -0.62 -11.40
C THR A 112 1.68 -0.59 -12.79
N SER A 113 2.99 -0.80 -12.89
CA SER A 113 3.68 -0.96 -14.18
C SER A 113 3.10 -2.13 -15.00
N ARG A 114 2.87 -3.29 -14.38
CA ARG A 114 2.21 -4.44 -15.03
C ARG A 114 0.77 -4.15 -15.43
N ARG A 115 -0.01 -3.44 -14.61
CA ARG A 115 -1.39 -3.05 -14.92
C ARG A 115 -1.46 -2.05 -16.06
N ALA A 116 -0.55 -1.09 -16.12
CA ALA A 116 -0.46 -0.12 -17.21
C ALA A 116 -0.16 -0.80 -18.54
N HIS A 117 0.77 -1.78 -18.55
CA HIS A 117 1.04 -2.59 -19.73
C HIS A 117 -0.20 -3.35 -20.19
N ARG A 118 -0.88 -4.09 -19.30
CA ARG A 118 -2.11 -4.82 -19.67
C ARG A 118 -3.22 -3.93 -20.22
N ARG A 119 -3.42 -2.73 -19.65
CA ARG A 119 -4.44 -1.78 -20.13
C ARG A 119 -4.13 -1.23 -21.52
N ARG A 120 -2.86 -0.88 -21.79
CA ARG A 120 -2.44 -0.38 -23.11
C ARG A 120 -2.59 -1.44 -24.20
N TRP A 121 -2.24 -2.69 -23.90
CA TRP A 121 -2.40 -3.80 -24.85
C TRP A 121 -3.87 -4.21 -25.06
N GLY A 122 -4.68 -4.19 -24.00
CA GLY A 122 -6.13 -4.42 -24.12
C GLY A 122 -6.82 -3.33 -24.94
N GLY A 123 -6.51 -2.05 -24.68
CA GLY A 123 -7.09 -0.93 -25.44
C GLY A 123 -6.67 -0.90 -26.91
N LYS A 124 -5.43 -1.29 -27.24
CA LYS A 124 -4.99 -1.43 -28.64
C LYS A 124 -5.79 -2.50 -29.39
N ARG A 125 -6.00 -3.67 -28.78
CA ARG A 125 -6.78 -4.76 -29.39
C ARG A 125 -8.24 -4.38 -29.63
N GLU A 126 -8.86 -3.67 -28.67
CA GLU A 126 -10.22 -3.18 -28.84
C GLU A 126 -10.32 -2.15 -29.98
N ALA A 127 -9.37 -1.22 -30.05
CA ALA A 127 -9.32 -0.23 -31.13
C ALA A 127 -9.09 -0.87 -32.51
N GLU A 128 -8.23 -1.88 -32.61
CA GLU A 128 -8.04 -2.67 -33.84
C GLU A 128 -9.31 -3.43 -34.24
N TYR A 129 -10.02 -4.03 -33.29
CA TYR A 129 -11.29 -4.72 -33.55
C TYR A 129 -12.38 -3.77 -34.05
N GLN A 130 -12.55 -2.61 -33.39
CA GLN A 130 -13.51 -1.58 -33.82
C GLN A 130 -13.18 -1.04 -35.22
N ARG A 131 -11.89 -0.91 -35.55
CA ARG A 131 -11.46 -0.46 -36.87
C ARG A 131 -11.75 -1.50 -37.96
N ALA A 132 -11.46 -2.78 -37.70
CA ALA A 132 -11.79 -3.86 -38.63
C ALA A 132 -13.31 -3.95 -38.89
N LEU A 133 -14.13 -3.73 -37.86
CA LEU A 133 -15.58 -3.71 -38.01
C LEU A 133 -16.06 -2.52 -38.88
N MET A 134 -15.45 -1.34 -38.76
CA MET A 134 -15.77 -0.20 -39.63
C MET A 134 -15.31 -0.46 -41.07
N ASP A 135 -14.11 -0.99 -41.28
CA ASP A 135 -13.61 -1.32 -42.62
C ASP A 135 -14.54 -2.36 -43.30
N ASP A 136 -15.06 -3.35 -42.57
CA ASP A 136 -16.03 -4.32 -43.10
C ASP A 136 -17.39 -3.67 -43.48
N ILE A 137 -17.88 -2.73 -42.67
CA ILE A 137 -19.13 -1.99 -42.96
C ILE A 137 -18.98 -1.10 -44.20
N ASP A 138 -17.85 -0.39 -44.31
CA ASP A 138 -17.57 0.49 -45.45
C ASP A 138 -17.50 -0.32 -46.76
N LEU A 139 -16.93 -1.54 -46.71
CA LEU A 139 -16.90 -2.46 -47.86
C LEU A 139 -18.30 -2.97 -48.26
N GLU A 140 -19.17 -3.26 -47.30
CA GLU A 140 -20.56 -3.65 -47.59
C GLU A 140 -21.39 -2.49 -48.19
N GLU A 141 -21.10 -1.25 -47.81
CA GLU A 141 -21.79 -0.06 -48.31
C GLU A 141 -21.35 0.28 -49.76
N ASP A 142 -20.07 0.10 -50.10
CA ASP A 142 -19.55 0.28 -51.46
C ASP A 142 -20.05 -0.79 -52.46
N ASP A 143 -20.31 -2.03 -51.98
CA ASP A 143 -20.87 -3.12 -52.79
C ASP A 143 -22.41 -3.09 -52.90
N MET A 144 -23.10 -2.15 -52.23
CA MET A 144 -24.54 -1.99 -52.42
C MET A 144 -24.85 -1.46 -53.83
N PRO A 145 -25.67 -2.18 -54.63
CA PRO A 145 -26.05 -1.71 -55.94
C PRO A 145 -26.79 -0.37 -55.78
N LEU A 146 -26.35 0.66 -56.51
CA LEU A 146 -26.97 1.98 -56.52
C LEU A 146 -28.44 1.84 -56.94
N THR A 147 -29.33 1.67 -55.96
CA THR A 147 -30.78 1.78 -56.18
C THR A 147 -31.07 3.27 -56.31
N GLY A 148 -30.86 3.79 -57.51
CA GLY A 148 -31.10 5.17 -57.87
C GLY A 148 -32.52 5.60 -57.51
N SER A 149 -32.63 6.68 -56.74
CA SER A 149 -33.90 7.37 -56.53
C SER A 149 -34.24 8.16 -57.80
N ARG A 150 -35.44 7.87 -58.34
CA ARG A 150 -36.14 8.69 -59.32
C ARG A 150 -36.85 9.86 -58.64
#